data_AF-A0A2W7R2P6-F1
#
_entry.id   AF-A0A2W7R2P6-F1
#
_cell.length_a   1.000
_cell.length_b   1.000
_cell.length_c   1.000
_cell.angle_alpha   90.00
_cell.angle_beta   90.00
_cell.angle_gamma   90.00
#
_symmetry.space_group_name_H-M   'P 1'
#
loop_
_entity.id
_entity.type
_entity.pdbx_description
1 polymer ?
#
loop_
_entity_poly.entity_id
_entity_poly.type
_entity_poly.pdbx_seq_one_letter_code
_entity_poly.pdbx_strand_id
1 'polypeptide(L)'
;MTVFGTEMHLMTFVFVLVECIFFVQQLIIHLQRPSEKKRLYYLILLGLLIIYNVAGGLFPDPKLSLPIKIQMNLAYGSGFFMGAFFPYYFYKAYDMDELKWQAKYGVWLFLILPFFIFFCILYPLFDDLPKTLWYGLAIPLGYAFFLVYKILASIREKFRDNKNSLEAILTYGAMCPWAILPLFSYLKTSQLVEVIFTNCGFIIITFLFVKQVIYENREAFEKLKQFDLKKELDTEGIFTEWCNQTGLTKRESEVAEQVAQGLTSKEAAEILFISERTVNKHLQSIYRKSETKNRVELINSLNSYS
;
A
#
# COMPACT_ATOMS: atom_id res chain seq x y z
N MET A 1 -28.17 -16.49 14.60
CA MET A 1 -28.21 -15.74 15.87
C MET A 1 -27.92 -14.28 15.58
N THR A 2 -28.78 -13.37 16.03
CA THR A 2 -28.54 -11.92 15.96
C THR A 2 -27.86 -11.45 17.24
N VAL A 3 -27.15 -10.33 17.18
CA VAL A 3 -26.36 -9.81 18.30
C VAL A 3 -27.03 -8.58 18.90
N PHE A 4 -26.96 -8.44 20.23
CA PHE A 4 -27.42 -7.26 20.97
C PHE A 4 -28.88 -6.86 20.73
N GLY A 5 -29.74 -7.78 20.27
CA GLY A 5 -31.14 -7.50 19.95
C GLY A 5 -31.34 -6.60 18.73
N THR A 6 -30.32 -6.51 17.86
CA THR A 6 -30.34 -5.84 16.54
C THR A 6 -30.64 -6.85 15.42
N GLU A 7 -30.79 -6.37 14.17
CA GLU A 7 -30.86 -7.25 12.99
C GLU A 7 -29.49 -7.82 12.58
N MET A 8 -28.39 -7.36 13.19
CA MET A 8 -27.04 -7.77 12.85
C MET A 8 -26.81 -9.25 13.17
N HIS A 9 -26.47 -10.03 12.14
CA HIS A 9 -26.04 -11.40 12.31
C HIS A 9 -24.70 -11.50 13.06
N LEU A 10 -24.56 -12.52 13.91
CA LEU A 10 -23.31 -12.81 14.64
C LEU A 10 -22.09 -12.89 13.72
N MET A 11 -22.27 -13.45 12.53
CA MET A 11 -21.20 -13.55 11.53
C MET A 11 -20.74 -12.17 11.04
N THR A 12 -21.68 -11.26 10.72
CA THR A 12 -21.37 -9.88 10.33
C THR A 12 -20.63 -9.14 11.44
N PHE A 13 -21.07 -9.32 12.69
CA PHE A 13 -20.40 -8.73 13.85
C PHE A 13 -18.94 -9.22 14.00
N VAL A 14 -18.71 -10.52 13.81
CA VAL A 14 -17.35 -11.09 13.83
C VAL A 14 -16.48 -10.53 12.71
N PHE A 15 -17.01 -10.37 11.49
CA PHE A 15 -16.28 -9.73 10.39
C PHE A 15 -15.88 -8.29 10.73
N VAL A 16 -16.83 -7.49 11.23
CA VAL A 16 -16.56 -6.11 11.65
C VAL A 16 -15.46 -6.03 12.73
N LEU A 17 -15.47 -6.92 13.72
CA LEU A 17 -14.41 -6.95 14.73
C LEU A 17 -13.04 -7.21 14.12
N VAL A 18 -12.95 -8.21 13.22
CA VAL A 18 -11.70 -8.54 12.52
C VAL A 18 -11.25 -7.37 11.65
N GLU A 19 -12.17 -6.77 10.89
CA GLU A 19 -11.91 -5.58 10.05
C GLU A 19 -11.39 -4.40 10.87
N CYS A 20 -11.97 -4.12 12.02
CA CYS A 20 -11.51 -3.06 12.92
C CYS A 20 -10.09 -3.31 13.42
N ILE A 21 -9.76 -4.56 13.78
CA ILE A 21 -8.39 -4.94 14.19
C ILE A 21 -7.41 -4.68 13.04
N PHE A 22 -7.73 -5.15 11.82
CA PHE A 22 -6.92 -4.89 10.64
C PHE A 22 -6.80 -3.39 10.35
N PHE A 23 -7.87 -2.62 10.49
CA PHE A 23 -7.88 -1.19 10.23
C PHE A 23 -6.93 -0.46 11.17
N VAL A 24 -7.01 -0.74 12.48
CA VAL A 24 -6.11 -0.12 13.48
C VAL A 24 -4.66 -0.50 13.20
N GLN A 25 -4.38 -1.78 12.92
CA GLN A 25 -3.03 -2.22 12.60
C GLN A 25 -2.47 -1.49 11.37
N GLN A 26 -3.26 -1.39 10.30
CA GLN A 26 -2.83 -0.74 9.05
C GLN A 26 -2.71 0.77 9.20
N LEU A 27 -3.55 1.39 10.04
CA LEU A 27 -3.50 2.81 10.35
C LEU A 27 -2.20 3.15 11.06
N ILE A 28 -1.79 2.36 12.07
CA ILE A 28 -0.52 2.55 12.76
C ILE A 28 0.66 2.53 11.76
N ILE A 29 0.69 1.56 10.84
CA ILE A 29 1.75 1.46 9.83
C ILE A 29 1.70 2.65 8.86
N HIS A 30 0.51 3.10 8.48
CA HIS A 30 0.37 4.29 7.62
C HIS A 30 0.90 5.55 8.30
N LEU A 31 0.62 5.73 9.59
CA LEU A 31 1.15 6.86 10.37
C LEU A 31 2.68 6.81 10.49
N GLN A 32 3.28 5.61 10.53
CA GLN A 32 4.74 5.45 10.49
C GLN A 32 5.32 5.74 9.09
N ARG A 33 4.56 5.49 8.02
CA ARG A 33 5.01 5.60 6.62
C ARG A 33 3.97 6.29 5.73
N PRO A 34 3.74 7.61 5.90
CA PRO A 34 2.68 8.32 5.18
C PRO A 34 2.93 8.44 3.67
N SER A 35 4.16 8.24 3.21
CA SER A 35 4.53 8.22 1.78
C SER A 35 3.92 7.05 1.01
N GLU A 36 3.55 5.95 1.67
CA GLU A 36 2.95 4.76 1.06
C GLU A 36 1.46 5.01 0.71
N LYS A 37 1.19 5.76 -0.36
CA LYS A 37 -0.18 6.13 -0.77
C LYS A 37 -1.11 4.91 -1.01
N LYS A 38 -0.56 3.78 -1.45
CA LYS A 38 -1.34 2.55 -1.67
C LYS A 38 -2.02 2.05 -0.40
N ARG A 39 -1.34 2.19 0.75
CA ARG A 39 -1.88 1.85 2.08
C ARG A 39 -3.03 2.77 2.49
N LEU A 40 -2.93 4.07 2.18
CA LEU A 40 -4.03 5.01 2.42
C LEU A 40 -5.29 4.60 1.66
N TYR A 41 -5.17 4.23 0.39
CA TYR A 41 -6.33 3.76 -0.39
C TYR A 41 -6.90 2.46 0.17
N TYR A 42 -6.06 1.52 0.62
CA TYR A 42 -6.52 0.31 1.30
C TYR A 42 -7.27 0.63 2.60
N LEU A 43 -6.77 1.56 3.41
CA LEU A 43 -7.44 2.01 4.63
C LEU A 43 -8.80 2.64 4.35
N ILE A 44 -8.91 3.48 3.32
CA ILE A 44 -10.21 4.06 2.92
C ILE A 44 -11.18 2.95 2.53
N LEU A 45 -10.73 1.97 1.73
CA LEU A 45 -11.55 0.84 1.32
C LEU A 45 -12.01 0.00 2.53
N LEU A 46 -11.11 -0.31 3.46
CA LEU A 46 -11.43 -1.05 4.68
C LEU A 46 -12.38 -0.27 5.60
N GLY A 47 -12.19 1.04 5.73
CA GLY A 47 -13.09 1.89 6.50
C GLY A 47 -14.51 1.93 5.89
N LEU A 48 -14.61 2.02 4.57
CA LEU A 48 -15.89 1.94 3.87
C LEU A 48 -16.57 0.58 4.02
N LEU A 49 -15.80 -0.52 4.04
CA LEU A 49 -16.32 -1.87 4.32
C LEU A 49 -16.92 -1.96 5.73
N ILE A 50 -16.20 -1.46 6.73
CA ILE A 50 -16.68 -1.44 8.12
C ILE A 50 -17.98 -0.64 8.20
N ILE A 51 -18.02 0.55 7.59
CA ILE A 51 -19.24 1.38 7.54
C ILE A 51 -20.38 0.62 6.87
N TYR A 52 -20.12 -0.06 5.75
CA TYR A 52 -21.12 -0.87 5.04
C TYR A 52 -21.67 -2.01 5.90
N ASN A 53 -20.80 -2.82 6.51
CA ASN A 53 -21.21 -3.95 7.34
C ASN A 53 -21.96 -3.49 8.60
N VAL A 54 -21.53 -2.40 9.22
CA VAL A 54 -22.19 -1.80 10.38
C VAL A 54 -23.54 -1.20 10.01
N ALA A 55 -23.60 -0.36 8.97
CA ALA A 55 -24.84 0.28 8.54
C ALA A 55 -25.87 -0.76 8.08
N GLY A 56 -25.46 -1.72 7.25
CA GLY A 56 -26.35 -2.80 6.82
C GLY A 56 -26.79 -3.71 7.97
N GLY A 57 -25.93 -3.96 8.96
CA GLY A 57 -26.26 -4.79 10.12
C GLY A 57 -27.15 -4.11 11.16
N LEU A 58 -27.01 -2.80 11.34
CA LEU A 58 -27.75 -2.04 12.35
C LEU A 58 -29.07 -1.47 11.82
N PHE A 59 -29.15 -1.13 10.54
CA PHE A 59 -30.30 -0.44 9.96
C PHE A 59 -31.12 -1.36 9.04
N PRO A 60 -32.46 -1.27 9.09
CA PRO A 60 -33.26 -0.42 9.97
C PRO A 60 -33.45 -1.01 11.39
N ASP A 61 -33.42 -0.16 12.41
CA ASP A 61 -33.88 -0.48 13.77
C ASP A 61 -34.95 0.54 14.20
N PRO A 62 -36.21 0.10 14.37
CA PRO A 62 -37.30 0.96 14.84
C PRO A 62 -37.09 1.55 16.24
N LYS A 63 -36.17 1.00 17.06
CA LYS A 63 -35.88 1.48 18.41
C LYS A 63 -35.01 2.74 18.42
N LEU A 64 -34.32 3.03 17.31
CA LEU A 64 -33.47 4.20 17.20
C LEU A 64 -34.33 5.46 17.00
N SER A 65 -33.89 6.58 17.57
CA SER A 65 -34.55 7.89 17.40
C SER A 65 -34.47 8.45 15.97
N LEU A 66 -33.69 7.81 15.10
CA LEU A 66 -33.52 8.22 13.71
C LEU A 66 -34.73 7.78 12.87
N PRO A 67 -35.31 8.64 12.01
CA PRO A 67 -36.37 8.23 11.10
C PRO A 67 -35.96 7.05 10.21
N ILE A 68 -36.85 6.07 10.04
CA ILE A 68 -36.60 4.84 9.24
C ILE A 68 -36.11 5.17 7.82
N LYS A 69 -36.64 6.24 7.20
CA LYS A 69 -36.21 6.68 5.87
C LYS A 69 -34.72 7.06 5.82
N ILE A 70 -34.22 7.72 6.86
CA ILE A 70 -32.81 8.10 6.98
C ILE A 70 -31.97 6.84 7.22
N GLN A 71 -32.43 5.93 8.07
CA GLN A 71 -31.75 4.66 8.31
C GLN A 71 -31.60 3.83 7.03
N MET A 72 -32.65 3.78 6.19
CA MET A 72 -32.60 3.14 4.87
C MET A 72 -31.58 3.81 3.95
N ASN A 73 -31.57 5.15 3.88
CA ASN A 73 -30.58 5.88 3.09
C ASN A 73 -29.15 5.63 3.58
N LEU A 74 -28.93 5.45 4.87
CA LEU A 74 -27.62 5.09 5.43
C LEU A 74 -27.22 3.66 5.05
N ALA A 75 -28.11 2.68 5.19
CA ALA A 75 -27.85 1.28 4.84
C ALA A 75 -27.56 1.08 3.35
N TYR A 76 -28.41 1.61 2.47
CA TYR A 76 -28.19 1.51 1.03
C TYR A 76 -26.99 2.39 0.61
N GLY A 77 -26.93 3.62 1.11
CA GLY A 77 -25.89 4.58 0.76
C GLY A 77 -24.49 4.07 1.06
N SER A 78 -24.27 3.41 2.21
CA SER A 78 -22.96 2.83 2.52
C SER A 78 -22.51 1.79 1.49
N GLY A 79 -23.44 0.99 0.95
CA GLY A 79 -23.14 0.04 -0.14
C GLY A 79 -22.75 0.74 -1.44
N PHE A 80 -23.45 1.81 -1.80
CA PHE A 80 -23.12 2.63 -2.97
C PHE A 80 -21.74 3.28 -2.83
N PHE A 81 -21.42 3.90 -1.69
CA PHE A 81 -20.12 4.53 -1.48
C PHE A 81 -18.98 3.51 -1.47
N MET A 82 -19.19 2.34 -0.86
CA MET A 82 -18.22 1.25 -0.86
C MET A 82 -17.96 0.73 -2.28
N GLY A 83 -19.00 0.39 -3.03
CA GLY A 83 -18.87 -0.03 -4.43
C GLY A 83 -18.30 1.05 -5.35
N ALA A 84 -18.58 2.32 -5.06
CA ALA A 84 -18.08 3.47 -5.81
C ALA A 84 -16.57 3.67 -5.69
N PHE A 85 -16.01 3.45 -4.50
CA PHE A 85 -14.58 3.59 -4.30
C PHE A 85 -13.77 2.49 -4.98
N PHE A 86 -14.41 1.37 -5.30
CA PHE A 86 -13.76 0.17 -5.79
C PHE A 86 -12.93 0.36 -7.08
N PRO A 87 -13.45 0.96 -8.17
CA PRO A 87 -12.63 1.20 -9.37
C PRO A 87 -11.49 2.18 -9.11
N TYR A 88 -11.69 3.14 -8.20
CA TYR A 88 -10.65 4.10 -7.83
C TYR A 88 -9.50 3.43 -7.07
N TYR A 89 -9.82 2.54 -6.12
CA TYR A 89 -8.82 1.76 -5.40
C TYR A 89 -7.95 0.95 -6.37
N PHE A 90 -8.54 0.22 -7.32
CA PHE A 90 -7.76 -0.57 -8.29
C PHE A 90 -6.97 0.29 -9.28
N TYR A 91 -7.55 1.39 -9.75
CA TYR A 91 -6.83 2.37 -10.56
C TYR A 91 -5.56 2.88 -9.85
N LYS A 92 -5.62 3.17 -8.54
CA LYS A 92 -4.52 3.79 -7.80
C LYS A 92 -3.57 2.83 -7.07
N ALA A 93 -4.06 1.70 -6.57
CA ALA A 93 -3.27 0.75 -5.79
C ALA A 93 -2.60 -0.31 -6.68
N TYR A 94 -3.26 -0.65 -7.79
CA TYR A 94 -2.84 -1.68 -8.74
C TYR A 94 -2.55 -1.14 -10.14
N ASP A 95 -2.40 0.19 -10.32
CA ASP A 95 -1.97 0.79 -11.58
C ASP A 95 -2.80 0.32 -12.81
N MET A 96 -4.12 0.19 -12.62
CA MET A 96 -5.07 -0.22 -13.66
C MET A 96 -5.62 1.00 -14.41
N ASP A 97 -4.84 1.52 -15.37
CA ASP A 97 -5.18 2.74 -16.10
C ASP A 97 -6.47 2.64 -16.93
N GLU A 98 -6.87 1.44 -17.36
CA GLU A 98 -8.09 1.23 -18.15
C GLU A 98 -9.37 1.51 -17.35
N LEU A 99 -9.27 1.56 -16.01
CA LEU A 99 -10.35 1.89 -15.07
C LEU A 99 -10.37 3.38 -14.71
N LYS A 100 -9.44 4.20 -15.20
CA LYS A 100 -9.33 5.62 -14.84
C LYS A 100 -10.61 6.41 -15.08
N TRP A 101 -11.32 6.15 -16.18
CA TRP A 101 -12.57 6.84 -16.48
C TRP A 101 -13.70 6.43 -15.53
N GLN A 102 -13.79 5.13 -15.23
CA GLN A 102 -14.76 4.55 -14.30
C GLN A 102 -14.52 5.12 -12.90
N ALA A 103 -13.26 5.19 -12.46
CA ALA A 103 -12.83 5.73 -11.19
C ALA A 103 -13.11 7.24 -11.02
N LYS A 104 -12.99 8.04 -12.10
CA LYS A 104 -13.14 9.49 -12.03
C LYS A 104 -14.55 9.99 -12.34
N TYR A 105 -15.26 9.33 -13.24
CA TYR A 105 -16.51 9.84 -13.81
C TYR A 105 -17.61 8.78 -13.83
N GLY A 106 -17.32 7.57 -14.32
CA GLY A 106 -18.34 6.55 -14.55
C GLY A 106 -19.14 6.20 -13.28
N VAL A 107 -18.44 5.96 -12.17
CA VAL A 107 -19.09 5.67 -10.88
C VAL A 107 -19.99 6.83 -10.41
N TRP A 108 -19.54 8.07 -10.57
CA TRP A 108 -20.34 9.23 -10.15
C TRP A 108 -21.62 9.36 -10.98
N LEU A 109 -21.52 9.15 -12.29
CA LEU A 109 -22.64 9.29 -13.22
C LEU A 109 -23.64 8.13 -13.15
N PHE A 110 -23.16 6.89 -13.01
CA PHE A 110 -23.99 5.70 -13.16
C PHE A 110 -24.28 4.97 -11.85
N LEU A 111 -23.63 5.34 -10.75
CA LEU A 111 -23.84 4.73 -9.44
C LEU A 111 -24.32 5.77 -8.42
N ILE A 112 -23.52 6.81 -8.16
CA ILE A 112 -23.82 7.81 -7.12
C ILE A 112 -24.96 8.76 -7.52
N LEU A 113 -24.96 9.28 -8.74
CA LEU A 113 -26.01 10.20 -9.20
C LEU A 113 -27.41 9.55 -9.21
N PRO A 114 -27.61 8.33 -9.75
CA PRO A 114 -28.88 7.63 -9.63
C PRO A 114 -29.27 7.41 -8.16
N PHE A 115 -28.35 6.99 -7.30
CA PHE A 115 -28.62 6.85 -5.88
C PHE A 115 -29.13 8.16 -5.27
N PHE A 116 -28.44 9.27 -5.51
CA PHE A 116 -28.83 10.57 -4.96
C PHE A 116 -30.22 11.01 -5.44
N ILE A 117 -30.49 10.88 -6.74
CA ILE A 117 -31.80 11.26 -7.31
C ILE A 117 -32.91 10.39 -6.70
N PHE A 118 -32.76 9.07 -6.73
CA PHE A 118 -33.85 8.18 -6.34
C PHE A 118 -34.01 8.09 -4.82
N PHE A 119 -32.94 7.91 -4.06
CA PHE A 119 -33.00 7.69 -2.61
C PHE A 119 -33.00 8.97 -1.79
N CYS A 120 -32.25 9.99 -2.19
CA CYS A 120 -32.16 11.24 -1.41
C CYS A 120 -33.24 12.26 -1.80
N ILE A 121 -33.79 12.21 -3.02
CA ILE A 121 -34.81 13.16 -3.50
C ILE A 121 -36.16 12.48 -3.67
N LEU A 122 -36.27 11.48 -4.56
CA LEU A 122 -37.57 10.92 -4.94
C LEU A 122 -38.21 10.10 -3.81
N TYR A 123 -37.44 9.30 -3.08
CA TYR A 123 -37.97 8.48 -2.00
C TYR A 123 -38.62 9.30 -0.87
N PRO A 124 -38.00 10.37 -0.34
CA PRO A 124 -38.67 11.27 0.61
C PRO A 124 -39.95 11.93 0.07
N LEU A 125 -40.03 12.21 -1.23
CA LEU A 125 -41.17 12.88 -1.85
C LEU A 125 -42.37 11.96 -2.13
N PHE A 126 -42.11 10.75 -2.61
CA PHE A 126 -43.15 9.82 -3.09
C PHE A 126 -43.46 8.68 -2.12
N ASP A 127 -42.58 8.44 -1.14
CA ASP A 127 -42.70 7.39 -0.11
C ASP A 127 -42.92 5.96 -0.64
N ASP A 128 -42.49 5.70 -1.87
CA ASP A 128 -42.63 4.40 -2.54
C ASP A 128 -41.26 3.73 -2.66
N LEU A 129 -40.89 2.98 -1.61
CA LEU A 129 -39.61 2.27 -1.56
C LEU A 129 -39.48 1.21 -2.68
N PRO A 130 -40.49 0.38 -2.99
CA PRO A 130 -40.40 -0.58 -4.10
C PRO A 130 -40.10 0.06 -5.45
N LYS A 131 -40.80 1.14 -5.82
CA LYS A 131 -40.52 1.84 -7.09
C LYS A 131 -39.15 2.52 -7.06
N THR A 132 -38.80 3.14 -5.94
CA THR A 132 -37.47 3.76 -5.76
C THR A 132 -36.36 2.74 -6.02
N LEU A 133 -36.46 1.54 -5.43
CA LEU A 133 -35.49 0.47 -5.62
C LEU A 133 -35.42 0.04 -7.10
N TRP A 134 -36.57 -0.20 -7.74
CA TRP A 134 -36.61 -0.65 -9.13
C TRP A 134 -35.96 0.33 -10.11
N TYR A 135 -36.35 1.61 -10.05
CA TYR A 135 -35.82 2.61 -10.98
C TYR A 135 -34.43 3.11 -10.58
N GLY A 136 -34.18 3.25 -9.27
CA GLY A 136 -32.90 3.70 -8.73
C GLY A 136 -31.76 2.70 -8.93
N LEU A 137 -32.07 1.40 -8.99
CA LEU A 137 -31.07 0.35 -9.23
C LEU A 137 -30.93 -0.05 -10.70
N ALA A 138 -31.86 0.32 -11.59
CA ALA A 138 -31.80 -0.08 -13.00
C ALA A 138 -30.51 0.41 -13.70
N ILE A 139 -30.15 1.68 -13.53
CA ILE A 139 -28.92 2.25 -14.10
C ILE A 139 -27.67 1.64 -13.44
N PRO A 140 -27.53 1.60 -12.09
CA PRO A 140 -26.42 0.92 -11.43
C PRO A 140 -26.27 -0.54 -11.84
N LEU A 141 -27.37 -1.28 -12.05
CA LEU A 141 -27.35 -2.68 -12.46
C LEU A 141 -26.80 -2.84 -13.89
N GLY A 142 -27.22 -2.01 -14.84
CA GLY A 142 -26.63 -2.02 -16.18
C GLY A 142 -25.13 -1.66 -16.15
N TYR A 143 -24.77 -0.67 -15.34
CA TYR A 143 -23.39 -0.25 -15.17
C TYR A 143 -22.52 -1.31 -14.48
N ALA A 144 -23.08 -2.09 -13.54
CA ALA A 144 -22.40 -3.21 -12.89
C ALA A 144 -21.86 -4.22 -13.91
N PHE A 145 -22.69 -4.66 -14.88
CA PHE A 145 -22.25 -5.57 -15.94
C PHE A 145 -21.15 -4.97 -16.82
N PHE A 146 -21.29 -3.69 -17.18
CA PHE A 146 -20.26 -2.97 -17.94
C PHE A 146 -18.95 -2.86 -17.15
N LEU A 147 -19.03 -2.62 -15.84
CA LEU A 147 -17.87 -2.53 -14.95
C LEU A 147 -17.16 -3.87 -14.83
N VAL A 148 -17.89 -4.99 -14.68
CA VAL A 148 -17.31 -6.35 -14.70
C VAL A 148 -16.55 -6.59 -16.02
N TYR A 149 -17.15 -6.25 -17.16
CA TYR A 149 -16.48 -6.35 -18.46
C TYR A 149 -15.19 -5.51 -18.51
N LYS A 150 -15.24 -4.26 -18.05
CA LYS A 150 -14.07 -3.37 -18.02
C LYS A 150 -12.97 -3.87 -17.08
N ILE A 151 -13.34 -4.47 -15.96
CA ILE A 151 -12.41 -5.10 -15.02
C ILE A 151 -11.72 -6.30 -15.70
N LEU A 152 -12.47 -7.16 -16.36
CA LEU A 152 -11.91 -8.29 -17.12
C LEU A 152 -10.94 -7.83 -18.21
N ALA A 153 -11.32 -6.79 -18.96
CA ALA A 153 -10.47 -6.20 -19.99
C ALA A 153 -9.16 -5.63 -19.41
N SER A 154 -9.24 -4.88 -18.30
CA SER A 154 -8.07 -4.32 -17.61
C SER A 154 -7.14 -5.40 -17.05
N ILE A 155 -7.69 -6.46 -16.44
CA ILE A 155 -6.90 -7.60 -15.96
C ILE A 155 -6.19 -8.29 -17.14
N ARG A 156 -6.89 -8.50 -18.26
CA ARG A 156 -6.30 -9.14 -19.44
C ARG A 156 -5.16 -8.30 -20.03
N GLU A 157 -5.30 -6.99 -20.06
CA GLU A 157 -4.27 -6.08 -20.54
C GLU A 157 -3.06 -6.04 -19.59
N LYS A 158 -3.31 -5.86 -18.30
CA LYS A 158 -2.27 -5.80 -17.26
C LYS A 158 -1.44 -7.09 -17.14
N PHE A 159 -2.08 -8.24 -17.28
CA PHE A 159 -1.43 -9.55 -17.15
C PHE A 159 -1.13 -10.22 -18.50
N ARG A 160 -1.21 -9.48 -19.63
CA ARG A 160 -1.01 -10.03 -20.98
C ARG A 160 0.32 -10.76 -21.13
N ASP A 161 1.37 -10.19 -20.57
CA ASP A 161 2.75 -10.66 -20.74
C ASP A 161 3.26 -11.43 -19.49
N ASN A 162 2.41 -11.60 -18.46
CA ASN A 162 2.78 -12.23 -17.19
C ASN A 162 2.38 -13.71 -17.14
N LYS A 163 3.29 -14.60 -16.70
CA LYS A 163 3.02 -16.04 -16.56
C LYS A 163 2.18 -16.38 -15.32
N ASN A 164 2.05 -15.47 -14.35
CA ASN A 164 1.29 -15.70 -13.11
C ASN A 164 -0.23 -15.52 -13.31
N SER A 165 -0.87 -16.52 -13.92
CA SER A 165 -2.33 -16.59 -14.08
C SER A 165 -3.09 -16.51 -12.75
N LEU A 166 -2.49 -16.97 -11.66
CA LEU A 166 -3.12 -16.96 -10.33
C LEU A 166 -3.36 -15.54 -9.80
N GLU A 167 -2.46 -14.59 -10.03
CA GLU A 167 -2.67 -13.19 -9.60
C GLU A 167 -3.82 -12.53 -10.36
N ALA A 168 -3.93 -12.81 -11.66
CA ALA A 168 -5.04 -12.33 -12.48
C ALA A 168 -6.38 -12.89 -11.98
N ILE A 169 -6.43 -14.20 -11.65
CA ILE A 169 -7.62 -14.86 -11.10
C ILE A 169 -8.00 -14.28 -9.73
N LEU A 170 -7.03 -14.12 -8.83
CA LEU A 170 -7.29 -13.53 -7.51
C LEU A 170 -7.77 -12.09 -7.63
N THR A 171 -7.16 -11.31 -8.53
CA THR A 171 -7.58 -9.93 -8.78
C THR A 171 -9.02 -9.91 -9.28
N TYR A 172 -9.38 -10.79 -10.21
CA TYR A 172 -10.76 -10.90 -10.69
C TYR A 172 -11.74 -11.33 -9.57
N GLY A 173 -11.38 -12.36 -8.80
CA GLY A 173 -12.18 -12.86 -7.67
C GLY A 173 -12.37 -11.82 -6.56
N ALA A 174 -11.39 -10.96 -6.34
CA ALA A 174 -11.49 -9.81 -5.44
C ALA A 174 -12.47 -8.75 -5.95
N MET A 175 -12.56 -8.56 -7.27
CA MET A 175 -13.28 -7.44 -7.89
C MET A 175 -14.74 -7.72 -8.25
N CYS A 176 -15.04 -8.94 -8.65
CA CYS A 176 -16.38 -9.33 -9.06
C CYS A 176 -17.45 -9.10 -7.97
N PRO A 177 -17.24 -9.47 -6.69
CA PRO A 177 -18.23 -9.27 -5.62
C PRO A 177 -18.75 -7.86 -5.48
N TRP A 178 -17.89 -6.87 -5.70
CA TRP A 178 -18.21 -5.46 -5.54
C TRP A 178 -18.97 -4.90 -6.73
N ALA A 179 -18.58 -5.32 -7.93
CA ALA A 179 -19.23 -4.87 -9.15
C ALA A 179 -20.69 -5.34 -9.21
N ILE A 180 -21.01 -6.51 -8.66
CA ILE A 180 -22.36 -7.10 -8.72
C ILE A 180 -23.26 -6.77 -7.53
N LEU A 181 -22.85 -5.90 -6.59
CA LEU A 181 -23.69 -5.51 -5.45
C LEU A 181 -25.10 -5.03 -5.84
N PRO A 182 -25.28 -4.19 -6.90
CA PRO A 182 -26.61 -3.79 -7.33
C PRO A 182 -27.51 -4.97 -7.74
N LEU A 183 -26.92 -6.07 -8.24
CA LEU A 183 -27.66 -7.29 -8.58
C LEU A 183 -28.21 -7.97 -7.33
N PHE A 184 -27.46 -8.04 -6.24
CA PHE A 184 -27.93 -8.66 -5.01
C PHE A 184 -29.11 -7.91 -4.40
N SER A 185 -29.02 -6.57 -4.36
CA SER A 185 -30.12 -5.72 -3.90
C SER A 185 -31.35 -5.86 -4.80
N TYR A 186 -31.16 -5.95 -6.11
CA TYR A 186 -32.25 -6.13 -7.07
C TYR A 186 -32.94 -7.51 -6.96
N LEU A 187 -32.16 -8.57 -6.75
CA LEU A 187 -32.65 -9.93 -6.54
C LEU A 187 -33.19 -10.18 -5.12
N LYS A 188 -33.14 -9.17 -4.23
CA LYS A 188 -33.53 -9.27 -2.81
C LYS A 188 -32.81 -10.42 -2.10
N THR A 189 -31.51 -10.53 -2.37
CA THR A 189 -30.65 -11.55 -1.77
C THR A 189 -30.60 -11.39 -0.25
N SER A 190 -30.40 -12.48 0.48
CA SER A 190 -30.29 -12.37 1.94
C SER A 190 -29.01 -11.63 2.32
N GLN A 191 -29.10 -10.79 3.35
CA GLN A 191 -27.98 -10.00 3.84
C GLN A 191 -26.76 -10.88 4.19
N LEU A 192 -26.98 -12.06 4.76
CA LEU A 192 -25.91 -13.00 5.08
C LEU A 192 -25.12 -13.41 3.84
N VAL A 193 -25.78 -13.64 2.69
CA VAL A 193 -25.10 -13.99 1.43
C VAL A 193 -24.28 -12.80 0.93
N GLU A 194 -24.84 -11.59 0.97
CA GLU A 194 -24.12 -10.38 0.57
C GLU A 194 -22.86 -10.15 1.41
N VAL A 195 -22.98 -10.29 2.73
CA VAL A 195 -21.87 -10.15 3.69
C VAL A 195 -20.81 -11.22 3.45
N ILE A 196 -21.17 -12.50 3.27
CA ILE A 196 -20.18 -13.54 2.99
C ILE A 196 -19.46 -13.26 1.68
N PHE A 197 -20.19 -12.90 0.63
CA PHE A 197 -19.60 -12.71 -0.70
C PHE A 197 -18.64 -11.52 -0.75
N THR A 198 -19.06 -10.39 -0.15
CA THR A 198 -18.24 -9.17 -0.07
C THR A 198 -17.00 -9.37 0.79
N ASN A 199 -17.13 -10.00 1.95
CA ASN A 199 -16.00 -10.26 2.84
C ASN A 199 -15.02 -11.29 2.29
N CYS A 200 -15.50 -12.33 1.60
CA CYS A 200 -14.61 -13.24 0.86
C CYS A 200 -13.79 -12.49 -0.20
N GLY A 201 -14.43 -11.60 -0.98
CA GLY A 201 -13.73 -10.73 -1.91
C GLY A 201 -12.68 -9.86 -1.23
N PHE A 202 -13.02 -9.30 -0.06
CA PHE A 202 -12.11 -8.45 0.70
C PHE A 202 -10.92 -9.20 1.31
N ILE A 203 -11.09 -10.45 1.73
CA ILE A 203 -9.98 -11.31 2.17
C ILE A 203 -8.96 -11.48 1.03
N ILE A 204 -9.44 -11.69 -0.21
CA ILE A 204 -8.56 -11.78 -1.38
C ILE A 204 -7.83 -10.46 -1.62
N ILE A 205 -8.53 -9.32 -1.53
CA ILE A 205 -7.90 -7.98 -1.63
C ILE A 205 -6.81 -7.80 -0.58
N THR A 206 -7.10 -8.18 0.66
CA THR A 206 -6.16 -8.08 1.79
C THR A 206 -4.92 -8.93 1.54
N PHE A 207 -5.10 -10.17 1.07
CA PHE A 207 -3.98 -11.03 0.68
C PHE A 207 -3.13 -10.39 -0.43
N LEU A 208 -3.75 -9.89 -1.50
CA LEU A 208 -3.05 -9.22 -2.60
C LEU A 208 -2.30 -7.98 -2.12
N PHE A 209 -2.93 -7.16 -1.26
CA PHE A 209 -2.33 -5.98 -0.67
C PHE A 209 -1.10 -6.33 0.19
N VAL A 210 -1.23 -7.31 1.10
CA VAL A 210 -0.11 -7.77 1.94
C VAL A 210 1.04 -8.30 1.08
N LYS A 211 0.73 -9.13 0.07
CA LYS A 211 1.74 -9.64 -0.86
C LYS A 211 2.48 -8.51 -1.58
N GLN A 212 1.75 -7.52 -2.06
CA GLN A 212 2.32 -6.37 -2.76
C GLN A 212 3.23 -5.55 -1.84
N VAL A 213 2.79 -5.26 -0.61
CA VAL A 213 3.60 -4.55 0.38
C VAL A 213 4.88 -5.30 0.71
N ILE A 214 4.82 -6.64 0.83
CA ILE A 214 6.02 -7.46 1.09
C ILE A 214 6.98 -7.38 -0.11
N TYR A 215 6.47 -7.46 -1.34
CA TYR A 215 7.28 -7.37 -2.54
C TYR A 215 7.98 -6.00 -2.65
N GLU A 216 7.22 -4.91 -2.54
CA GLU A 216 7.75 -3.54 -2.62
C GLU A 216 8.79 -3.28 -1.52
N ASN A 217 8.55 -3.75 -0.29
CA ASN A 217 9.52 -3.64 0.80
C ASN A 217 10.81 -4.43 0.55
N ARG A 218 10.70 -5.66 0.02
CA ARG A 218 11.89 -6.48 -0.31
C ARG A 218 12.71 -5.83 -1.42
N GLU A 219 12.05 -5.34 -2.45
CA GLU A 219 12.72 -4.65 -3.57
C GLU A 219 13.43 -3.37 -3.09
N ALA A 220 12.77 -2.58 -2.23
CA ALA A 220 13.38 -1.39 -1.64
C ALA A 220 14.62 -1.75 -0.80
N PHE A 221 14.54 -2.82 -0.01
CA PHE A 221 15.67 -3.30 0.80
C PHE A 221 16.86 -3.75 -0.06
N GLU A 222 16.60 -4.49 -1.14
CA GLU A 222 17.66 -4.90 -2.08
C GLU A 222 18.31 -3.71 -2.77
N LYS A 223 17.54 -2.69 -3.15
CA LYS A 223 18.09 -1.44 -3.73
C LYS A 223 18.98 -0.70 -2.75
N LEU A 224 18.59 -0.61 -1.48
CA LEU A 224 19.42 0.00 -0.44
C LEU A 224 20.73 -0.76 -0.26
N LYS A 225 20.66 -2.10 -0.17
CA LYS A 225 21.84 -2.95 -0.06
C LYS A 225 22.79 -2.79 -1.25
N GLN A 226 22.25 -2.70 -2.47
CA GLN A 226 23.05 -2.43 -3.67
C GLN A 226 23.71 -1.05 -3.63
N PHE A 227 23.02 -0.05 -3.09
CA PHE A 227 23.57 1.30 -2.92
C PHE A 227 24.73 1.32 -1.91
N ASP A 228 24.56 0.65 -0.78
CA ASP A 228 25.60 0.53 0.26
C ASP A 228 26.83 -0.22 -0.29
N LEU A 229 26.62 -1.35 -0.96
CA LEU A 229 27.69 -2.12 -1.60
C LEU A 229 28.42 -1.29 -2.68
N LYS A 230 27.67 -0.55 -3.50
CA LYS A 230 28.28 0.31 -4.51
C LYS A 230 29.13 1.41 -3.86
N LYS A 231 28.64 2.01 -2.77
CA LYS A 231 29.38 3.03 -2.04
C LYS A 231 30.67 2.47 -1.44
N GLU A 232 30.64 1.26 -0.88
CA GLU A 232 31.85 0.58 -0.37
C GLU A 232 32.86 0.33 -1.50
N LEU A 233 32.42 -0.20 -2.63
CA LEU A 233 33.27 -0.44 -3.81
C LEU A 233 33.86 0.86 -4.38
N ASP A 234 33.05 1.92 -4.48
CA ASP A 234 33.51 3.23 -4.95
C ASP A 234 34.55 3.81 -3.99
N THR A 235 34.36 3.67 -2.67
CA THR A 235 35.32 4.13 -1.65
C THR A 235 36.65 3.37 -1.73
N GLU A 236 36.61 2.05 -1.90
CA GLU A 236 37.81 1.21 -2.04
C GLU A 236 38.57 1.53 -3.34
N GLY A 237 37.83 1.73 -4.45
CA GLY A 237 38.39 2.13 -5.74
C GLY A 237 39.06 3.50 -5.69
N ILE A 238 38.40 4.49 -5.07
CA ILE A 238 38.94 5.83 -4.85
C ILE A 238 40.21 5.78 -4.00
N PHE A 239 40.19 5.03 -2.89
CA PHE A 239 41.35 4.92 -2.00
C PHE A 239 42.56 4.31 -2.72
N THR A 240 42.30 3.28 -3.53
CA THR A 240 43.33 2.63 -4.36
C THR A 240 43.91 3.60 -5.38
N GLU A 241 43.06 4.38 -6.06
CA GLU A 241 43.49 5.38 -7.03
C GLU A 241 44.31 6.51 -6.38
N TRP A 242 43.86 7.01 -5.23
CA TRP A 242 44.60 8.00 -4.44
C TRP A 242 45.99 7.48 -4.03
N CYS A 243 46.08 6.22 -3.58
CA CYS A 243 47.36 5.59 -3.25
C CYS A 243 48.30 5.50 -4.47
N ASN A 244 47.75 5.18 -5.64
CA ASN A 244 48.52 5.10 -6.88
C ASN A 244 49.02 6.49 -7.34
N GLN A 245 48.15 7.51 -7.31
CA GLN A 245 48.49 8.88 -7.69
C GLN A 245 49.55 9.50 -6.78
N THR A 246 49.49 9.21 -5.48
CA THR A 246 50.48 9.66 -4.49
C THR A 246 51.75 8.79 -4.47
N GLY A 247 51.76 7.67 -5.20
CA GLY A 247 52.92 6.78 -5.28
C GLY A 247 53.23 6.06 -3.96
N LEU A 248 52.21 5.72 -3.17
CA LEU A 248 52.38 4.92 -1.96
C LEU A 248 52.80 3.49 -2.31
N THR A 249 53.71 2.94 -1.51
CA THR A 249 54.01 1.50 -1.55
C THR A 249 52.88 0.73 -0.89
N LYS A 250 52.76 -0.57 -1.19
CA LYS A 250 51.75 -1.45 -0.58
C LYS A 250 51.69 -1.31 0.95
N ARG A 251 52.84 -1.24 1.62
CA ARG A 251 52.89 -1.12 3.09
C ARG A 251 52.49 0.27 3.60
N GLU A 252 52.74 1.31 2.82
CA GLU A 252 52.26 2.66 3.12
C GLU A 252 50.75 2.79 2.90
N SER A 253 50.19 2.16 1.86
CA SER A 253 48.74 2.08 1.64
C SER A 253 48.03 1.38 2.79
N GLU A 254 48.55 0.24 3.26
CA GLU A 254 48.00 -0.47 4.43
C GLU A 254 48.01 0.42 5.69
N VAL A 255 49.06 1.21 5.90
CA VAL A 255 49.11 2.18 7.03
C VAL A 255 48.14 3.35 6.82
N ALA A 256 48.02 3.88 5.60
CA ALA A 256 47.12 4.98 5.27
C ALA A 256 45.65 4.57 5.47
N GLU A 257 45.28 3.33 5.12
CA GLU A 257 43.94 2.77 5.29
C GLU A 257 43.51 2.74 6.76
N GLN A 258 44.38 2.22 7.65
CA GLN A 258 44.09 2.19 9.09
C GLN A 258 43.94 3.60 9.67
N VAL A 259 44.76 4.55 9.19
CA VAL A 259 44.66 5.95 9.61
C VAL A 259 43.41 6.65 9.08
N ALA A 260 42.96 6.30 7.87
CA ALA A 260 41.71 6.78 7.28
C ALA A 260 40.49 6.39 8.14
N GLN A 261 40.53 5.20 8.74
CA GLN A 261 39.51 4.71 9.67
C GLN A 261 39.56 5.39 11.06
N GLY A 262 40.51 6.31 11.29
CA GLY A 262 40.64 7.05 12.55
C GLY A 262 41.53 6.39 13.60
N LEU A 263 42.18 5.25 13.30
CA LEU A 263 42.96 4.47 14.27
C LEU A 263 44.32 5.08 14.63
N THR A 264 44.63 5.20 15.92
CA THR A 264 45.92 5.71 16.41
C THR A 264 47.10 4.88 15.88
N SER A 265 48.31 5.45 15.88
CA SER A 265 49.52 4.71 15.44
C SER A 265 49.74 3.41 16.22
N LYS A 266 49.31 3.37 17.48
CA LYS A 266 49.36 2.19 18.34
C LYS A 266 48.37 1.12 17.89
N GLU A 267 47.10 1.50 17.66
CA GLU A 267 46.07 0.57 17.18
C GLU A 267 46.40 0.03 15.78
N ALA A 268 46.85 0.89 14.87
CA ALA A 268 47.30 0.48 13.54
C ALA A 268 48.53 -0.47 13.62
N ALA A 269 49.44 -0.26 14.56
CA ALA A 269 50.58 -1.13 14.79
C ALA A 269 50.17 -2.53 15.25
N GLU A 270 49.20 -2.61 16.16
CA GLU A 270 48.62 -3.87 16.63
C GLU A 270 47.94 -4.64 15.48
N ILE A 271 47.12 -3.97 14.66
CA ILE A 271 46.41 -4.58 13.52
C ILE A 271 47.39 -5.04 12.43
N LEU A 272 48.40 -4.24 12.13
CA LEU A 272 49.36 -4.53 11.06
C LEU A 272 50.53 -5.42 11.53
N PHE A 273 50.56 -5.85 12.80
CA PHE A 273 51.62 -6.65 13.41
C PHE A 273 53.03 -6.04 13.25
N ILE A 274 53.17 -4.74 13.49
CA ILE A 274 54.45 -4.01 13.45
C ILE A 274 54.60 -3.11 14.67
N SER A 275 55.79 -2.56 14.90
CA SER A 275 55.98 -1.61 16.01
C SER A 275 55.31 -0.26 15.70
N GLU A 276 54.81 0.44 16.73
CA GLU A 276 54.31 1.82 16.62
C GLU A 276 55.35 2.75 15.96
N ARG A 277 56.63 2.55 16.29
CA ARG A 277 57.74 3.28 15.67
C ARG A 277 57.81 3.04 14.16
N THR A 278 57.51 1.83 13.70
CA THR A 278 57.45 1.48 12.27
C THR A 278 56.26 2.16 11.59
N VAL A 279 55.08 2.18 12.23
CA VAL A 279 53.90 2.93 11.72
C VAL A 279 54.21 4.41 11.58
N ASN A 280 54.81 5.03 12.60
CA ASN A 280 55.20 6.44 12.57
C ASN A 280 56.22 6.74 11.46
N LYS A 281 57.14 5.81 11.18
CA LYS A 281 58.08 5.92 10.06
C LYS A 281 57.38 5.87 8.71
N HIS A 282 56.39 4.98 8.53
CA HIS A 282 55.56 4.94 7.33
C HIS A 282 54.75 6.23 7.16
N LEU A 283 54.15 6.76 8.25
CA LEU A 283 53.40 8.02 8.22
C LEU A 283 54.25 9.22 7.79
N GLN A 284 55.51 9.31 8.24
CA GLN A 284 56.42 10.35 7.77
C GLN A 284 56.64 10.30 6.25
N SER A 285 56.72 9.08 5.68
CA SER A 285 56.84 8.90 4.23
C SER A 285 55.54 9.25 3.50
N ILE A 286 54.39 8.85 4.06
CA ILE A 286 53.06 9.15 3.52
C ILE A 286 52.81 10.66 3.50
N TYR A 287 53.10 11.38 4.58
CA TYR A 287 52.98 12.84 4.67
C TYR A 287 53.79 13.54 3.57
N ARG A 288 55.02 13.08 3.33
CA ARG A 288 55.86 13.62 2.25
C ARG A 288 55.29 13.34 0.86
N LYS A 289 54.76 12.14 0.61
CA LYS A 289 54.24 11.72 -0.70
C LYS A 289 52.86 12.30 -1.02
N SER A 290 52.04 12.52 0.00
CA SER A 290 50.69 13.11 -0.13
C SER A 290 50.67 14.63 0.05
N GLU A 291 51.83 15.25 0.27
CA GLU A 291 51.96 16.70 0.53
C GLU A 291 51.13 17.20 1.75
N THR A 292 50.90 16.33 2.72
CA THR A 292 50.15 16.64 3.95
C THR A 292 51.10 16.85 5.12
N LYS A 293 50.79 17.77 6.05
CA LYS A 293 51.70 18.13 7.16
C LYS A 293 51.45 17.36 8.43
N ASN A 294 50.24 16.82 8.59
CA ASN A 294 49.81 16.16 9.81
C ASN A 294 48.69 15.17 9.51
N ARG A 295 48.36 14.37 10.53
CA ARG A 295 47.32 13.34 10.47
C ARG A 295 45.96 13.88 10.03
N VAL A 296 45.57 15.07 10.49
CA VAL A 296 44.26 15.66 10.17
C VAL A 296 44.23 16.06 8.69
N GLU A 297 45.29 16.66 8.18
CA GLU A 297 45.43 16.98 6.75
C GLU A 297 45.45 15.71 5.89
N LEU A 298 46.11 14.64 6.32
CA LEU A 298 46.08 13.35 5.63
C LEU A 298 44.66 12.76 5.57
N ILE A 299 43.95 12.73 6.69
CA ILE A 299 42.56 12.25 6.74
C ILE A 299 41.65 13.12 5.86
N ASN A 300 41.82 14.44 5.89
CA ASN A 300 41.07 15.34 5.03
C ASN A 300 41.39 15.13 3.55
N SER A 301 42.65 14.90 3.19
CA SER A 301 43.04 14.57 1.81
C SER A 301 42.39 13.28 1.34
N LEU A 302 42.39 12.24 2.18
CA LEU A 302 41.74 10.96 1.89
C LEU A 302 40.22 11.11 1.73
N ASN A 303 39.57 11.84 2.63
CA ASN A 303 38.13 12.11 2.60
C ASN A 303 37.71 13.04 1.46
N SER A 304 38.59 13.94 1.00
CA SER A 304 38.32 14.82 -0.14
C SER A 304 38.35 14.10 -1.49
N TYR A 305 38.91 12.88 -1.52
CA TYR A 305 38.91 12.02 -2.69
C TYR A 305 37.70 11.06 -2.71
N SER A 306 37.07 10.77 -1.56
CA SER A 306 35.90 9.86 -1.38
C SER A 306 34.55 10.53 -1.58
#